data_AF-A0A968XEJ7-F1
#
_entry.id   AF-A0A968XEJ7-F1
#
_cell.length_a   1.000
_cell.length_b   1.000
_cell.length_c   1.000
_cell.angle_alpha   90.00
_cell.angle_beta   90.00
_cell.angle_gamma   90.00
#
_symmetry.space_group_name_H-M   'P 1'
#
loop_
_entity.id
_entity.type
_entity.pdbx_description
1 polymer ?
#
loop_
_entity_poly.entity_id
_entity_poly.type
_entity_poly.pdbx_seq_one_letter_code
_entity_poly.pdbx_strand_id
1 'polypeptide(L)'
;MPLQRVITDFGADVAFGQVPQKLLEHHGVRVPVSSAQTITQAHAQKILEQESLETEYRSGASIETLIAEIDGSMIPIVTTDTPGINEVDRRKTRKIGWMEARLALVRAPEQPQPIFGVTLGDVDDAGAQLFDIQLPIPRNNLVLKLPIIIIREL
;
A
#
# COMPACT_ATOMS: atom_id res chain seq x y z
N MET A 1 -8.04 -18.79 -0.63
CA MET A 1 -9.35 -19.06 -1.29
C MET A 1 -9.40 -18.31 -2.61
N PRO A 2 -9.62 -18.98 -3.77
CA PRO A 2 -9.53 -18.34 -5.09
C PRO A 2 -10.52 -17.18 -5.31
N LEU A 3 -11.77 -17.33 -4.84
CA LEU A 3 -12.80 -16.31 -5.07
C LEU A 3 -12.57 -15.01 -4.30
N GLN A 4 -12.13 -15.10 -3.04
CA GLN A 4 -11.84 -13.89 -2.25
C GLN A 4 -10.70 -13.07 -2.85
N ARG A 5 -9.70 -13.71 -3.46
CA ARG A 5 -8.63 -13.01 -4.19
C ARG A 5 -9.21 -12.17 -5.31
N VAL A 6 -10.03 -12.76 -6.17
CA VAL A 6 -10.69 -12.05 -7.28
C VAL A 6 -11.56 -10.88 -6.79
N ILE A 7 -12.31 -11.09 -5.69
CA ILE A 7 -13.13 -10.03 -5.08
C ILE A 7 -12.23 -8.87 -4.60
N THR A 8 -11.13 -9.19 -3.91
CA THR A 8 -10.19 -8.19 -3.40
C THR A 8 -9.51 -7.44 -4.54
N ASP A 9 -9.07 -8.14 -5.60
CA ASP A 9 -8.43 -7.55 -6.77
C ASP A 9 -9.36 -6.51 -7.43
N PHE A 10 -10.62 -6.85 -7.69
CA PHE A 10 -11.58 -5.87 -8.22
C PHE A 10 -11.94 -4.77 -7.22
N GLY A 11 -12.01 -5.08 -5.93
CA GLY A 11 -12.30 -4.10 -4.89
C GLY A 11 -11.18 -3.08 -4.67
N ALA A 12 -9.94 -3.41 -5.08
CA ALA A 12 -8.81 -2.49 -5.07
C ALA A 12 -8.72 -1.66 -6.37
N ASP A 13 -9.24 -2.17 -7.49
CA ASP A 13 -9.11 -1.56 -8.82
C ASP A 13 -10.27 -0.61 -9.18
N VAL A 14 -11.51 -0.94 -8.80
CA VAL A 14 -12.68 -0.17 -9.20
C VAL A 14 -13.61 0.18 -8.04
N ALA A 15 -14.48 1.17 -8.26
CA ALA A 15 -15.53 1.52 -7.30
C ALA A 15 -16.40 0.29 -6.97
N PHE A 16 -16.68 0.07 -5.68
CA PHE A 16 -17.41 -1.13 -5.21
C PHE A 16 -18.76 -1.37 -5.90
N GLY A 17 -19.45 -0.32 -6.34
CA GLY A 17 -20.69 -0.44 -7.12
C GLY A 17 -20.53 -1.17 -8.46
N GLN A 18 -19.33 -1.23 -9.02
CA GLN A 18 -19.01 -1.89 -10.30
C GLN A 18 -18.54 -3.34 -10.13
N VAL A 19 -18.06 -3.70 -8.93
CA VAL A 19 -17.50 -5.04 -8.64
C VAL A 19 -18.48 -6.19 -8.93
N PRO A 20 -19.78 -6.12 -8.57
CA PRO A 20 -20.72 -7.21 -8.87
C PRO A 20 -20.86 -7.50 -10.37
N GLN A 21 -20.79 -6.47 -11.20
CA GLN A 21 -20.90 -6.61 -12.65
C GLN A 21 -19.65 -7.27 -13.22
N LYS A 22 -18.45 -6.81 -12.83
CA LYS A 22 -17.18 -7.42 -13.25
C LYS A 22 -17.05 -8.89 -12.82
N LEU A 23 -17.47 -9.23 -11.60
CA LEU A 23 -17.47 -10.62 -11.13
C LEU A 23 -18.40 -11.52 -11.96
N LEU A 24 -19.56 -11.01 -12.36
CA LEU A 24 -20.48 -11.74 -13.20
C LEU A 24 -19.92 -11.95 -14.61
N GLU A 25 -19.35 -10.90 -15.20
CA GLU A 25 -18.77 -10.92 -16.56
C GLU A 25 -17.57 -11.88 -16.67
N HIS A 26 -16.65 -11.84 -15.72
CA HIS A 26 -15.39 -12.58 -15.80
C HIS A 26 -15.43 -13.96 -15.12
N HIS A 27 -16.32 -14.15 -14.13
CA HIS A 27 -16.33 -15.35 -13.30
C HIS A 27 -17.71 -15.98 -13.13
N GLY A 28 -18.78 -15.40 -13.70
CA GLY A 28 -20.13 -15.99 -13.66
C GLY A 28 -20.80 -15.96 -12.28
N VAL A 29 -20.24 -15.22 -11.31
CA VAL A 29 -20.77 -15.17 -9.93
C VAL A 29 -21.17 -13.73 -9.59
N ARG A 30 -22.29 -13.57 -8.88
CA ARG A 30 -22.72 -12.28 -8.35
C ARG A 30 -22.54 -12.23 -6.84
N VAL A 31 -21.94 -11.16 -6.35
CA VAL A 31 -21.73 -10.89 -4.92
C VAL A 31 -22.32 -9.52 -4.59
N PRO A 32 -22.98 -9.32 -3.43
CA PRO A 32 -23.45 -8.01 -3.02
C PRO A 32 -22.30 -7.00 -2.85
N VAL A 33 -22.55 -5.73 -3.16
CA VAL A 33 -21.56 -4.64 -3.02
C VAL A 33 -20.97 -4.59 -1.61
N SER A 34 -21.82 -4.71 -0.58
CA SER A 34 -21.40 -4.72 0.82
C SER A 34 -20.48 -5.88 1.14
N SER A 35 -20.75 -7.08 0.61
CA SER A 35 -19.88 -8.24 0.81
C SER A 35 -18.52 -8.08 0.14
N ALA A 36 -18.48 -7.53 -1.08
CA ALA A 36 -17.23 -7.22 -1.75
C ALA A 36 -16.40 -6.22 -0.91
N GLN A 37 -17.04 -5.15 -0.44
CA GLN A 37 -16.40 -4.16 0.43
C GLN A 37 -15.87 -4.78 1.72
N THR A 38 -16.68 -5.55 2.45
CA THR A 38 -16.26 -6.19 3.70
C THR A 38 -15.09 -7.14 3.49
N ILE A 39 -15.09 -7.92 2.41
CA ILE A 39 -13.99 -8.86 2.10
C ILE A 39 -12.71 -8.07 1.78
N THR A 40 -12.77 -7.11 0.87
CA THR A 40 -11.60 -6.29 0.49
C THR A 40 -11.02 -5.56 1.70
N GLN A 41 -11.86 -4.93 2.53
CA GLN A 41 -11.42 -4.22 3.73
C GLN A 41 -10.85 -5.16 4.79
N ALA A 42 -11.39 -6.37 4.95
CA ALA A 42 -10.83 -7.35 5.87
C ALA A 42 -9.43 -7.82 5.43
N HIS A 43 -9.15 -7.91 4.12
CA HIS A 43 -7.80 -8.17 3.61
C HIS A 43 -6.87 -6.97 3.80
N ALA A 44 -7.35 -5.75 3.51
CA ALA A 44 -6.58 -4.53 3.75
C ALA A 44 -6.19 -4.37 5.23
N GLN A 45 -7.11 -4.63 6.15
CA GLN A 45 -6.86 -4.61 7.59
C GLN A 45 -5.81 -5.64 7.99
N LYS A 46 -5.86 -6.86 7.45
CA LYS A 46 -4.83 -7.88 7.72
C LYS A 46 -3.46 -7.48 7.19
N ILE A 47 -3.39 -6.85 6.02
CA ILE A 47 -2.13 -6.32 5.48
C ILE A 47 -1.56 -5.28 6.44
N LEU A 48 -2.39 -4.34 6.91
CA LEU A 48 -1.99 -3.32 7.88
C LEU A 48 -1.54 -3.94 9.22
N GLU A 49 -2.25 -4.95 9.73
CA GLU A 49 -1.88 -5.65 10.98
C GLU A 49 -0.61 -6.48 10.87
N GLN A 50 -0.29 -6.95 9.65
CA GLN A 50 0.91 -7.72 9.35
C GLN A 50 2.10 -6.82 8.99
N GLU A 51 1.87 -5.53 8.80
CA GLU A 51 2.93 -4.56 8.54
C GLU A 51 3.78 -4.42 9.80
N SER A 52 5.04 -4.84 9.69
CA SER A 52 6.05 -4.64 10.72
C SER A 52 7.28 -4.07 10.05
N LEU A 53 7.55 -2.80 10.32
CA LEU A 53 8.75 -2.15 9.80
C LEU A 53 9.97 -2.72 10.52
N GLU A 54 10.93 -3.20 9.75
CA GLU A 54 12.21 -3.60 10.25
C GLU A 54 13.09 -2.38 10.47
N THR A 55 13.37 -2.09 11.74
CA THR A 55 14.14 -0.91 12.15
C THR A 55 15.62 -1.22 12.35
N GLU A 56 16.01 -2.50 12.24
CA GLU A 56 17.37 -2.96 12.39
C GLU A 56 18.05 -3.20 11.04
N TYR A 57 19.34 -2.85 10.97
CA TYR A 57 20.13 -3.09 9.78
C TYR A 57 20.35 -4.60 9.57
N ARG A 58 19.89 -5.13 8.44
CA ARG A 58 20.08 -6.54 8.09
C ARG A 58 21.55 -6.79 7.72
N SER A 59 22.28 -7.48 8.58
CA SER A 59 23.67 -7.88 8.28
C SER A 59 23.71 -8.95 7.18
N GLY A 60 24.38 -8.67 6.06
CA GLY A 60 24.43 -9.53 4.87
C GLY A 60 25.31 -8.97 3.74
N ALA A 61 25.32 -9.64 2.58
CA ALA A 61 25.98 -9.10 1.39
C ALA A 61 25.31 -7.79 0.99
N SER A 62 26.05 -6.68 1.04
CA SER A 62 25.54 -5.35 0.71
C SER A 62 25.45 -5.19 -0.80
N ILE A 63 24.31 -4.74 -1.30
CA ILE A 63 24.25 -4.14 -2.63
C ILE A 63 25.00 -2.81 -2.55
N GLU A 64 25.95 -2.58 -3.46
CA GLU A 64 26.73 -1.33 -3.49
C GLU A 64 25.88 -0.11 -3.85
N THR A 65 24.89 -0.27 -4.73
CA THR A 65 24.02 0.82 -5.17
C THR A 65 22.56 0.40 -5.19
N LEU A 66 21.71 1.22 -4.58
CA LEU A 66 20.27 1.13 -4.65
C LEU A 66 19.73 2.34 -5.42
N ILE A 67 18.72 2.10 -6.25
CA ILE A 67 17.90 3.15 -6.86
C ILE A 67 16.66 3.26 -5.98
N ALA A 68 16.47 4.44 -5.41
CA ALA A 68 15.38 4.74 -4.50
C ALA A 68 14.62 5.97 -4.95
N GLU A 69 13.30 5.94 -4.82
CA GLU A 69 12.41 7.06 -5.11
C GLU A 69 11.34 7.13 -4.02
N ILE A 70 10.97 8.35 -3.62
CA ILE A 70 9.78 8.61 -2.83
C ILE A 70 8.98 9.67 -3.56
N ASP A 71 7.71 9.37 -3.81
CA ASP A 71 6.74 10.32 -4.36
C ASP A 71 5.52 10.44 -3.43
N GLY A 72 4.83 11.57 -3.50
CA GLY A 72 3.69 11.92 -2.65
C GLY A 72 2.46 12.31 -3.45
N SER A 73 1.29 11.79 -3.08
CA SER A 73 0.01 12.16 -3.71
C SER A 73 -1.06 12.46 -2.67
N MET A 74 -1.82 13.53 -2.87
CA MET A 74 -2.93 13.90 -2.00
C MET A 74 -4.14 13.00 -2.27
N ILE A 75 -4.52 12.18 -1.30
CA ILE A 75 -5.70 11.30 -1.35
C ILE A 75 -6.84 11.90 -0.52
N PRO A 76 -8.07 11.98 -1.07
CA PRO A 76 -9.23 12.45 -0.30
C PRO A 76 -9.70 11.38 0.68
N ILE A 77 -9.73 11.73 1.97
CA ILE A 77 -10.27 10.88 3.03
C ILE A 77 -11.68 11.33 3.36
N VAL A 78 -12.64 10.43 3.17
CA VAL A 78 -14.06 10.69 3.44
C VAL A 78 -14.45 10.08 4.77
N THR A 79 -14.91 10.92 5.70
CA THR A 79 -15.44 10.49 6.99
C THR A 79 -16.92 10.83 7.13
N THR A 80 -17.60 10.12 8.02
CA THR A 80 -18.99 10.38 8.41
C THR A 80 -19.06 10.36 9.92
N ASP A 81 -19.95 11.16 10.50
CA ASP A 81 -20.12 11.16 11.95
C ASP A 81 -20.61 9.77 12.45
N THR A 82 -20.19 9.42 13.67
CA THR A 82 -20.68 8.21 14.35
C THR A 82 -22.18 8.32 14.65
N PRO A 83 -22.93 7.20 14.66
CA PRO A 83 -24.36 7.23 14.94
C PRO A 83 -24.64 7.86 16.32
N GLY A 84 -25.48 8.89 16.36
CA GLY A 84 -26.03 9.47 17.58
C GLY A 84 -27.43 8.96 17.89
N ILE A 85 -28.01 9.41 19.02
CA ILE A 85 -29.36 9.01 19.50
C ILE A 85 -30.48 9.41 18.50
N ASN A 86 -30.26 10.43 17.68
CA ASN A 86 -31.14 10.78 16.57
C ASN A 86 -30.51 10.25 15.28
N GLU A 87 -31.09 9.21 14.68
CA GLU A 87 -30.65 8.63 13.41
C GLU A 87 -30.75 9.64 12.27
N VAL A 88 -29.69 10.41 12.06
CA VAL A 88 -29.50 11.21 10.85
C VAL A 88 -28.81 10.33 9.82
N ASP A 89 -29.31 10.34 8.57
CA ASP A 89 -28.66 9.68 7.43
C ASP A 89 -27.17 10.07 7.36
N ARG A 90 -26.27 9.09 7.59
CA ARG A 90 -24.81 9.30 7.65
C ARG A 90 -24.23 9.93 6.39
N ARG A 91 -24.89 9.77 5.25
CA ARG A 91 -24.44 10.42 3.99
C ARG A 91 -24.51 11.94 4.09
N LYS A 92 -25.39 12.49 4.93
CA LYS A 92 -25.56 13.93 5.15
C LYS A 92 -24.51 14.53 6.09
N THR A 93 -23.77 13.70 6.82
CA THR A 93 -22.67 14.12 7.71
C THR A 93 -21.29 13.90 7.08
N ARG A 94 -21.25 13.71 5.76
CA ARG A 94 -20.02 13.48 5.00
C ARG A 94 -19.07 14.68 5.13
N LYS A 95 -17.84 14.43 5.59
CA LYS A 95 -16.72 15.36 5.61
C LYS A 95 -15.61 14.83 4.70
N ILE A 96 -14.88 15.75 4.05
CA ILE A 96 -13.72 15.42 3.21
C ILE A 96 -12.50 16.07 3.83
N GLY A 97 -11.50 15.27 4.14
CA GLY A 97 -10.13 15.71 4.40
C GLY A 97 -9.20 15.27 3.28
N TRP A 98 -7.98 15.78 3.29
CA TRP A 98 -6.93 15.35 2.38
C TRP A 98 -5.74 14.89 3.21
N MET A 99 -5.17 13.76 2.83
CA MET A 99 -3.93 13.24 3.41
C MET A 99 -2.96 12.93 2.29
N GLU A 100 -1.68 13.16 2.52
CA GLU A 100 -0.64 12.78 1.57
C GLU A 100 -0.30 11.31 1.77
N ALA A 101 -0.48 10.51 0.72
CA ALA A 101 0.09 9.17 0.64
C ALA A 101 1.48 9.26 0.04
N ARG A 102 2.47 8.74 0.76
CA ARG A 102 3.87 8.69 0.32
C ARG A 102 4.21 7.26 -0.09
N LEU A 103 4.59 7.10 -1.34
CA LEU A 103 5.01 5.84 -1.93
C LEU A 103 6.53 5.85 -2.03
N ALA A 104 7.17 4.87 -1.41
CA ALA A 104 8.59 4.61 -1.52
C ALA A 104 8.82 3.41 -2.44
N LEU A 105 9.89 3.46 -3.23
CA LEU A 105 10.34 2.38 -4.09
C LEU A 105 11.85 2.20 -3.91
N VAL A 106 12.30 0.94 -3.85
CA VAL A 106 13.71 0.57 -3.88
C VAL A 106 13.94 -0.59 -4.84
N ARG A 107 15.01 -0.51 -5.62
CA ARG A 107 15.53 -1.63 -6.43
C ARG A 107 17.04 -1.59 -6.56
N ALA A 108 17.64 -2.75 -6.83
CA ALA A 108 19.01 -2.81 -7.36
C ALA A 108 19.01 -2.44 -8.85
N PRO A 109 20.10 -1.88 -9.40
CA PRO A 109 20.25 -1.63 -10.83
C PRO A 109 19.95 -2.88 -11.68
N GLU A 110 20.49 -4.03 -11.26
CA GLU A 110 20.34 -5.31 -11.96
C GLU A 110 18.98 -6.00 -11.72
N GLN A 111 18.18 -5.53 -10.76
CA GLN A 111 16.87 -6.09 -10.45
C GLN A 111 15.77 -5.16 -10.99
N PRO A 112 15.03 -5.55 -12.03
CA PRO A 112 13.98 -4.71 -12.60
C PRO A 112 12.73 -4.63 -11.74
N GLN A 113 12.48 -5.60 -10.85
CA GLN A 113 11.33 -5.61 -9.96
C GLN A 113 11.63 -4.81 -8.67
N PRO A 114 10.97 -3.66 -8.45
CA PRO A 114 11.11 -2.91 -7.22
C PRO A 114 10.34 -3.51 -6.05
N ILE A 115 10.77 -3.16 -4.85
CA ILE A 115 9.98 -3.29 -3.62
C ILE A 115 9.35 -1.93 -3.32
N PHE A 116 8.09 -1.93 -2.91
CA PHE A 116 7.33 -0.73 -2.58
C PHE A 116 6.98 -0.70 -1.10
N GLY A 117 7.03 0.49 -0.51
CA GLY A 117 6.49 0.81 0.81
C GLY A 117 5.55 2.00 0.69
N VAL A 118 4.54 2.08 1.55
CA VAL A 118 3.55 3.17 1.49
C VAL A 118 3.13 3.61 2.88
N THR A 119 3.00 4.92 3.09
CA THR A 119 2.50 5.45 4.36
C THR A 119 1.56 6.64 4.13
N LEU A 120 0.56 6.77 5.00
CA LEU A 120 -0.25 7.98 5.16
C LEU A 120 0.24 8.86 6.33
N GLY A 121 1.37 8.49 6.94
CA GLY A 121 1.98 9.13 8.09
C GLY A 121 2.69 10.43 7.75
N ASP A 122 3.78 10.73 8.43
CA ASP A 122 4.60 11.91 8.16
C ASP A 122 5.87 11.58 7.34
N VAL A 123 6.86 12.49 7.37
CA VAL A 123 8.13 12.33 6.65
C VAL A 123 9.02 11.28 7.31
N ASP A 124 8.98 11.15 8.64
CA ASP A 124 9.77 10.16 9.37
C ASP A 124 9.21 8.76 9.11
N ASP A 125 7.89 8.61 9.05
CA ASP A 125 7.24 7.36 8.64
C ASP A 125 7.64 6.96 7.20
N ALA A 126 7.76 7.93 6.28
CA ALA A 126 8.19 7.65 4.91
C ALA A 126 9.67 7.24 4.85
N GLY A 127 10.53 7.84 5.67
CA GLY A 127 11.92 7.42 5.83
C GLY A 127 12.03 6.00 6.40
N ALA A 128 11.18 5.66 7.38
CA ALA A 128 11.12 4.32 7.95
C ALA A 128 10.65 3.28 6.92
N GLN A 129 9.63 3.61 6.11
CA GLN A 129 9.19 2.77 4.99
C GLN A 129 10.33 2.53 4.00
N LEU A 130 11.07 3.59 3.62
CA LEU A 130 12.20 3.46 2.69
C LEU A 130 13.31 2.57 3.25
N PHE A 131 13.57 2.66 4.56
CA PHE A 131 14.54 1.81 5.24
C PHE A 131 14.08 0.36 5.33
N ASP A 132 12.81 0.10 5.64
CA ASP A 132 12.27 -1.26 5.73
C ASP A 132 12.37 -2.02 4.39
N ILE A 133 12.03 -1.32 3.30
CA ILE A 133 12.06 -1.90 1.95
C ILE A 133 13.47 -1.96 1.35
N GLN A 134 14.51 -1.57 2.10
CA GLN A 134 15.89 -1.74 1.66
C GLN A 134 16.19 -3.24 1.49
N LEU A 135 16.74 -3.61 0.32
CA LEU A 135 16.95 -5.01 -0.06
C LEU A 135 18.05 -5.69 0.80
N PRO A 136 17.78 -6.83 1.47
CA PRO A 136 18.80 -7.80 1.84
C PRO A 136 18.94 -8.86 0.73
N ILE A 137 20.07 -8.89 0.00
CA ILE A 137 20.28 -9.95 -1.00
C ILE A 137 20.96 -11.18 -0.36
N PRO A 138 20.49 -12.42 -0.65
CA PRO A 138 21.20 -13.64 -0.29
C PRO A 138 22.51 -13.83 -1.06
N ARG A 139 23.52 -14.28 -0.30
CA ARG A 139 24.92 -14.63 -0.61
C ARG A 139 25.25 -14.96 -2.08
N ASN A 140 25.90 -14.02 -2.75
CA ASN A 140 27.14 -14.33 -3.48
C ASN A 140 28.01 -13.07 -3.61
N ASN A 141 29.23 -13.20 -3.08
CA ASN A 141 30.40 -12.30 -3.12
C ASN A 141 30.27 -11.01 -3.96
N LEU A 142 30.41 -9.85 -3.33
CA LEU A 142 31.68 -9.16 -3.14
C LEU A 142 31.48 -7.89 -2.29
N VAL A 143 32.56 -7.52 -1.62
CA VAL A 143 32.73 -6.38 -0.71
C VAL A 143 32.68 -5.06 -1.49
N LEU A 144 32.11 -3.99 -0.93
CA LEU A 144 32.72 -2.65 -0.78
C LEU A 144 31.76 -1.58 -0.22
N LYS A 145 32.37 -0.50 0.28
CA LYS A 145 31.82 0.59 1.10
C LYS A 145 31.29 1.77 0.25
N LEU A 146 30.30 2.52 0.80
CA LEU A 146 29.83 3.89 0.45
C LEU A 146 28.79 3.97 -0.69
N PRO A 147 28.25 5.16 -1.04
CA PRO A 147 27.25 6.00 -0.36
C PRO A 147 25.87 5.95 -1.07
N ILE A 148 24.78 6.30 -0.36
CA ILE A 148 23.42 6.40 -0.93
C ILE A 148 23.32 7.64 -1.84
N ILE A 149 22.95 7.47 -3.10
CA ILE A 149 22.67 8.56 -4.05
C ILE A 149 21.16 8.68 -4.22
N ILE A 150 20.60 9.80 -3.73
CA ILE A 150 19.20 10.18 -3.96
C ILE A 150 19.15 10.96 -5.27
N ILE A 151 18.51 10.43 -6.31
CA ILE A 151 18.24 11.17 -7.54
C ILE A 151 16.89 11.86 -7.37
N ARG A 152 16.88 13.20 -7.32
CA ARG A 152 15.68 14.02 -7.46
C ARG A 152 15.53 14.40 -8.93
N GLU A 153 14.41 14.08 -9.56
CA GLU A 153 14.01 14.80 -10.77
C GLU A 153 13.45 16.18 -10.37
N LEU A 154 13.82 17.20 -11.16
CA LEU A 154 13.53 18.62 -10.98
C LEU A 154 12.13 19.00 -11.46
#